data_AF-A0AAU5C2G7-F1
#
_entry.id   AF-A0AAU5C2G7-F1
#
_cell.length_a   1.000
_cell.length_b   1.000
_cell.length_c   1.000
_cell.angle_alpha   90.00
_cell.angle_beta   90.00
_cell.angle_gamma   90.00
#
_symmetry.space_group_name_H-M   'P 1'
#
loop_
_entity.id
_entity.type
_entity.pdbx_description
1 polymer ?
#
loop_
_entity_poly.entity_id
_entity_poly.type
_entity_poly.pdbx_seq_one_letter_code
_entity_poly.pdbx_strand_id
1 'polypeptide(L)'
;MLYGIRKSATCVVYLDGNNHFMATADREPGAFDLDWSTWEKAGGAPLDVGEQGLIWNSGTVTYFFCEKPDSRDKIELHLSATIRDDVPKARRLLTELTKKYLVFAKKELGCSAAPEASPSAQ
;
A
#
# COMPACT_ATOMS: atom_id res chain seq x y z
N MET A 1 -20.89 1.93 -19.26
CA MET A 1 -19.79 1.41 -18.43
C MET A 1 -19.33 2.54 -17.52
N LEU A 2 -19.76 2.53 -16.25
CA LEU A 2 -19.31 3.50 -15.25
C LEU A 2 -17.99 2.99 -14.68
N TYR A 3 -16.87 3.53 -15.16
CA TYR A 3 -15.59 3.38 -14.47
C TYR A 3 -15.75 3.91 -13.04
N GLY A 4 -15.53 3.05 -12.05
CA GLY A 4 -15.59 3.44 -10.64
C GLY A 4 -14.59 4.56 -10.37
N ILE A 5 -15.04 5.63 -9.70
CA ILE A 5 -14.19 6.78 -9.37
C ILE A 5 -13.05 6.29 -8.46
N ARG A 6 -11.78 6.45 -8.90
CA ARG A 6 -10.60 6.27 -8.06
C ARG A 6 -10.73 7.15 -6.83
N LYS A 7 -10.68 6.56 -5.65
CA LYS A 7 -10.74 7.29 -4.38
C LYS A 7 -9.36 7.32 -3.77
N SER A 8 -8.93 8.47 -3.28
CA SER A 8 -7.66 8.62 -2.59
C SER A 8 -7.83 9.29 -1.24
N ALA A 9 -6.91 9.00 -0.33
CA ALA A 9 -6.78 9.66 0.96
C ALA A 9 -5.31 9.99 1.19
N THR A 10 -5.05 11.19 1.71
CA THR A 10 -3.70 11.68 2.00
C THR A 10 -3.63 12.24 3.41
N CYS A 11 -2.62 11.83 4.15
CA CYS A 11 -2.24 12.37 5.46
C CYS A 11 -0.83 12.93 5.38
N VAL A 12 -0.62 14.15 5.87
CA VAL A 12 0.68 14.80 5.90
C VAL A 12 0.97 15.28 7.32
N VAL A 13 2.17 15.00 7.82
CA VAL A 13 2.66 15.50 9.10
C VAL A 13 3.70 16.58 8.85
N TYR A 14 3.40 17.77 9.37
CA TYR A 14 4.28 18.92 9.29
C TYR A 14 5.04 19.09 10.60
N LEU A 15 6.35 19.31 10.51
CA LEU A 15 7.18 19.76 11.63
C LEU A 15 7.85 21.07 11.17
N ASP A 16 7.74 22.12 11.98
CA ASP A 16 8.28 23.45 11.69
C ASP A 16 7.89 23.99 10.30
N GLY A 17 6.65 23.70 9.87
CA GLY A 17 6.11 24.12 8.58
C GLY A 17 6.56 23.27 7.37
N ASN A 18 7.40 22.26 7.56
CA ASN A 18 7.89 21.39 6.50
C ASN A 18 7.21 20.02 6.52
N ASN A 19 6.94 19.44 5.35
CA ASN A 19 6.46 18.05 5.25
C ASN A 19 7.62 17.09 5.60
N HIS A 20 7.46 16.38 6.71
CA HIS A 20 8.42 15.37 7.13
C HIS A 20 7.92 13.94 6.90
N PHE A 21 6.62 13.75 6.74
CA PHE A 21 6.00 12.46 6.52
C PHE A 21 4.68 12.61 5.76
N MET A 22 4.46 11.76 4.77
CA MET A 22 3.22 11.66 4.04
C MET A 22 2.81 10.19 3.93
N ALA A 23 1.52 9.93 4.14
CA ALA A 23 0.88 8.66 3.85
C ALA A 23 -0.24 8.90 2.83
N THR A 24 -0.26 8.11 1.76
CA THR A 24 -1.33 8.11 0.77
C THR A 24 -1.94 6.71 0.67
N ALA A 25 -3.23 6.67 0.36
CA ALA A 25 -3.94 5.46 -0.05
C ALA A 25 -4.71 5.75 -1.31
N ASP A 26 -4.65 4.83 -2.27
CA ASP A 26 -5.43 4.85 -3.50
C ASP A 26 -6.27 3.59 -3.58
N ARG A 27 -7.57 3.76 -3.85
CA ARG A 27 -8.52 2.68 -4.07
C ARG A 27 -8.95 2.68 -5.53
N GLU A 28 -8.70 1.56 -6.19
CA GLU A 28 -9.15 1.28 -7.54
C GLU A 28 -10.25 0.20 -7.50
N PRO A 29 -11.52 0.57 -7.75
CA PRO A 29 -12.64 -0.37 -7.68
C PRO A 29 -12.65 -1.35 -8.84
N GLY A 30 -12.93 -2.63 -8.57
CA GLY A 30 -13.04 -3.65 -9.62
C GLY A 30 -11.75 -3.88 -10.38
N ALA A 31 -10.60 -3.61 -9.75
CA ALA A 31 -9.30 -3.82 -10.35
C ALA A 31 -8.98 -5.32 -10.41
N PHE A 32 -8.91 -5.85 -11.63
CA PHE A 32 -8.44 -7.21 -11.91
C PHE A 32 -7.00 -7.23 -12.43
N ASP A 33 -6.57 -6.13 -13.03
CA ASP A 33 -5.22 -5.96 -13.58
C ASP A 33 -4.37 -5.02 -12.70
N LEU A 34 -3.09 -5.37 -12.59
CA LEU A 34 -2.09 -4.59 -11.88
C LEU A 34 -1.13 -3.96 -12.90
N ASP A 35 -1.20 -2.64 -13.08
CA ASP A 35 -0.07 -1.91 -13.66
C ASP A 35 0.88 -1.47 -12.53
N TRP A 36 1.93 -2.28 -12.32
CA TRP A 36 3.01 -2.00 -11.38
C TRP A 36 4.25 -1.39 -12.06
N SER A 37 4.20 -1.21 -13.38
CA SER A 37 5.38 -0.91 -14.19
C SER A 37 6.05 0.44 -13.84
N THR A 38 5.25 1.40 -13.37
CA THR A 38 5.74 2.69 -12.88
C THR A 38 6.65 2.51 -11.66
N TRP A 39 6.25 1.64 -10.73
CA TRP A 39 7.00 1.37 -9.51
C TRP A 39 8.24 0.52 -9.77
N GLU A 40 8.16 -0.44 -10.69
CA GLU A 40 9.31 -1.23 -11.12
C GLU A 40 10.42 -0.36 -11.73
N LYS A 41 10.04 0.59 -12.61
CA LYS A 41 10.98 1.55 -13.21
C LYS A 41 11.61 2.49 -12.18
N ALA A 42 10.93 2.75 -11.05
CA ALA A 42 11.45 3.59 -9.97
C ALA A 42 12.52 2.92 -9.11
N GLY A 43 12.80 1.62 -9.31
CA GLY A 43 14.02 0.97 -8.78
C GLY A 43 14.08 0.78 -7.26
N GLY A 44 12.94 0.52 -6.61
CA GLY A 44 12.91 0.20 -5.18
C GLY A 44 13.42 -1.22 -4.89
N ALA A 45 13.90 -1.47 -3.66
CA ALA A 45 14.21 -2.84 -3.26
C ALA A 45 12.91 -3.58 -2.87
N PRO A 46 12.83 -4.91 -3.04
CA PRO A 46 11.67 -5.68 -2.61
C PRO A 46 11.36 -5.50 -1.12
N LEU A 47 10.07 -5.41 -0.80
CA LEU A 47 9.54 -5.37 0.55
C LEU A 47 8.43 -6.43 0.67
N ASP A 48 8.60 -7.38 1.58
CA ASP A 48 7.66 -8.46 1.85
C ASP A 48 6.49 -7.97 2.72
N VAL A 49 5.63 -7.15 2.12
CA VAL A 49 4.41 -6.58 2.72
C VAL A 49 3.35 -6.44 1.64
N GLY A 50 2.12 -6.89 1.91
CA GLY A 50 1.03 -6.90 0.95
C GLY A 50 1.15 -8.03 -0.07
N GLU A 51 0.62 -7.82 -1.27
CA GLU A 51 0.83 -8.73 -2.41
C GLU A 51 2.19 -8.48 -3.07
N GLN A 52 2.58 -7.21 -3.13
CA GLN A 52 3.92 -6.78 -3.51
C GLN A 52 4.22 -5.46 -2.80
N GLY A 53 5.49 -5.25 -2.47
CA GLY A 53 5.96 -3.99 -1.90
C GLY A 53 7.35 -3.63 -2.40
N LEU A 54 7.63 -2.33 -2.39
CA LEU A 54 8.95 -1.77 -2.63
C LEU A 54 9.33 -0.80 -1.53
N ILE A 55 10.63 -0.68 -1.27
CA ILE A 55 11.21 0.24 -0.31
C ILE A 55 12.40 1.00 -0.90
N TRP A 56 12.36 2.32 -0.70
CA TRP A 56 13.43 3.28 -0.96
C TRP A 56 13.98 3.83 0.35
N ASN A 57 14.99 4.68 0.28
CA ASN A 57 15.57 5.32 1.47
C ASN A 57 14.60 6.28 2.17
N SER A 58 13.64 6.82 1.41
CA SER A 58 12.69 7.85 1.86
C SER A 58 11.23 7.43 1.74
N GLY A 59 10.92 6.17 1.45
CA GLY A 59 9.53 5.76 1.31
C GLY A 59 9.33 4.29 0.98
N THR A 60 8.06 3.89 0.96
CA THR A 60 7.60 2.54 0.60
C THR A 60 6.32 2.63 -0.18
N VAL A 61 6.10 1.70 -1.09
CA VAL A 61 4.79 1.44 -1.68
C VAL A 61 4.46 -0.04 -1.50
N THR A 62 3.19 -0.35 -1.28
CA THR A 62 2.66 -1.71 -1.27
C THR A 62 1.23 -1.67 -1.79
N TYR A 63 0.73 -2.79 -2.27
CA TYR A 63 -0.71 -2.93 -2.52
C TYR A 63 -1.25 -4.24 -1.96
N PHE A 64 -2.57 -4.26 -1.79
CA PHE A 64 -3.32 -5.48 -1.51
C PHE A 64 -4.69 -5.44 -2.18
N PHE A 65 -5.27 -6.62 -2.38
CA PHE A 65 -6.66 -6.74 -2.80
C PHE A 65 -7.57 -6.83 -1.57
N CYS A 66 -8.60 -5.99 -1.54
CA CYS A 66 -9.64 -6.00 -0.53
C CYS A 66 -10.86 -6.71 -1.11
N GLU A 67 -11.07 -7.97 -0.70
CA GLU A 67 -12.21 -8.77 -1.13
C GLU A 67 -13.48 -8.40 -0.34
N LYS A 68 -14.59 -8.27 -1.05
CA LYS A 68 -15.96 -8.11 -0.52
C LYS A 68 -16.88 -9.05 -1.31
N PRO A 69 -18.07 -9.41 -0.76
CA PRO A 69 -18.95 -10.39 -1.39
C PRO A 69 -19.20 -10.18 -2.90
N ASP A 70 -19.35 -8.91 -3.31
CA ASP A 70 -19.69 -8.55 -4.70
C ASP A 70 -18.60 -7.74 -5.42
N SER A 71 -17.44 -7.52 -4.79
CA SER A 71 -16.42 -6.63 -5.35
C SER A 71 -15.01 -6.94 -4.84
N ARG A 72 -14.03 -6.75 -5.71
CA ARG A 72 -12.61 -6.76 -5.38
C ARG A 72 -12.02 -5.40 -5.68
N ASP A 73 -11.44 -4.76 -4.67
CA ASP A 73 -10.76 -3.49 -4.84
C ASP A 73 -9.25 -3.67 -4.70
N LYS A 74 -8.47 -2.98 -5.53
CA LYS A 74 -7.03 -2.81 -5.27
C LYS A 74 -6.83 -1.60 -4.38
N ILE A 75 -6.09 -1.77 -3.31
CA ILE A 75 -5.70 -0.71 -2.39
C ILE A 75 -4.18 -0.57 -2.46
N GLU A 76 -3.70 0.55 -2.97
CA GLU A 76 -2.29 0.92 -2.96
C GLU A 76 -2.03 1.86 -1.78
N LEU A 77 -0.99 1.56 -1.00
CA LEU A 77 -0.55 2.34 0.15
C LEU A 77 0.86 2.83 -0.11
N HIS A 78 1.09 4.12 0.06
CA HIS A 78 2.40 4.72 -0.08
C HIS A 78 2.74 5.57 1.13
N LEU A 79 3.97 5.42 1.62
CA LEU A 79 4.54 6.22 2.68
C LEU A 79 5.77 6.92 2.13
N SER A 80 5.93 8.21 2.41
CA SER A 80 7.18 8.94 2.19
C SER A 80 7.57 9.71 3.44
N ALA A 81 8.86 9.85 3.66
CA ALA A 81 9.43 10.55 4.79
C ALA A 81 10.73 11.27 4.40
N THR A 82 10.92 12.46 4.94
CA THR A 82 12.17 13.20 4.80
C THR A 82 13.18 12.65 5.80
N ILE A 83 14.08 11.79 5.33
CA ILE A 83 15.10 11.13 6.13
C ILE A 83 16.47 11.54 5.60
N ARG A 84 17.25 12.24 6.42
CA ARG A 84 18.57 12.75 6.04
C ARG A 84 19.71 11.86 6.53
N ASP A 85 19.54 11.22 7.69
CA ASP A 85 20.58 10.43 8.34
C ASP A 85 20.08 9.01 8.67
N ASP A 86 21.01 8.04 8.69
CA ASP A 86 20.77 6.64 9.09
C ASP A 86 19.72 5.88 8.23
N VAL A 87 20.06 5.68 6.95
CA VAL A 87 19.27 4.92 5.97
C VAL A 87 18.85 3.51 6.46
N PRO A 88 19.72 2.71 7.13
CA PRO A 88 19.31 1.41 7.65
C PRO A 88 18.16 1.51 8.68
N LYS A 89 18.28 2.42 9.65
CA LYS A 89 17.22 2.64 10.65
C LYS A 89 15.93 3.15 10.02
N ALA A 90 16.06 4.09 9.08
CA ALA A 90 14.96 4.62 8.30
C ALA A 90 14.16 3.54 7.57
N ARG A 91 14.85 2.68 6.82
CA ARG A 91 14.21 1.57 6.10
C ARG A 91 13.51 0.61 7.04
N ARG A 92 14.14 0.29 8.19
CA ARG A 92 13.49 -0.54 9.22
C ARG A 92 12.21 0.10 9.75
N LEU A 93 12.23 1.40 10.08
CA LEU A 93 11.05 2.11 10.60
C LEU A 93 9.93 2.19 9.56
N LEU A 94 10.27 2.50 8.30
CA LEU A 94 9.33 2.54 7.20
C LEU A 94 8.69 1.16 6.99
N THR A 95 9.48 0.08 6.91
CA THR A 95 8.96 -1.29 6.81
C THR A 95 7.94 -1.60 7.92
N GLU A 96 8.26 -1.31 9.18
CA GLU A 96 7.35 -1.58 10.29
C GLU A 96 6.08 -0.72 10.23
N LEU A 97 6.20 0.53 9.78
CA LEU A 97 5.05 1.41 9.62
C LEU A 97 4.15 0.97 8.47
N THR A 98 4.71 0.53 7.34
CA THR A 98 3.95 0.00 6.19
C THR A 98 3.17 -1.25 6.58
N LYS A 99 3.75 -2.16 7.37
CA LYS A 99 3.03 -3.32 7.93
C LYS A 99 1.83 -2.90 8.77
N LYS A 100 2.02 -1.94 9.68
CA LYS A 100 0.94 -1.41 10.51
C LYS A 100 -0.13 -0.72 9.67
N TYR A 101 0.27 0.03 8.66
CA TYR A 101 -0.66 0.72 7.77
C TYR A 101 -1.48 -0.26 6.95
N LEU A 102 -0.88 -1.33 6.42
CA LEU A 102 -1.58 -2.43 5.74
C LEU A 102 -2.63 -3.07 6.65
N VAL A 103 -2.25 -3.45 7.87
CA VAL A 103 -3.16 -4.07 8.84
C VAL A 103 -4.31 -3.13 9.20
N PHE A 104 -4.00 -1.85 9.45
CA PHE A 104 -5.00 -0.83 9.70
C PHE A 104 -5.96 -0.68 8.52
N ALA A 105 -5.45 -0.52 7.30
CA ALA A 105 -6.28 -0.35 6.11
C ALA A 105 -7.20 -1.55 5.85
N LYS A 106 -6.68 -2.78 5.96
CA LYS A 106 -7.49 -4.01 5.82
C LYS A 106 -8.65 -4.04 6.82
N LYS A 107 -8.37 -3.67 8.09
CA LYS A 107 -9.36 -3.64 9.15
C LYS A 107 -10.43 -2.57 8.90
N GLU A 108 -10.03 -1.34 8.65
CA GLU A 108 -10.97 -0.21 8.48
C GLU A 108 -11.83 -0.33 7.20
N LEU A 109 -11.29 -0.95 6.15
CA LEU A 109 -12.03 -1.21 4.92
C LEU A 109 -12.98 -2.41 5.03
N GLY A 110 -12.92 -3.16 6.14
CA GLY A 110 -13.69 -4.38 6.36
C GLY A 110 -13.39 -5.44 5.31
N CYS A 111 -12.13 -5.60 4.92
CA CYS A 111 -11.75 -6.58 3.91
C CYS A 111 -11.99 -7.99 4.46
N SER A 112 -12.62 -8.83 3.66
CA SER A 112 -12.77 -10.26 3.99
C SER A 112 -11.38 -10.88 4.05
N ALA A 113 -11.14 -11.85 4.95
CA ALA A 113 -10.01 -12.74 4.75
C ALA A 113 -10.21 -13.40 3.37
N ALA A 114 -9.16 -13.39 2.53
CA ALA A 114 -9.27 -13.98 1.19
C ALA A 114 -9.87 -15.39 1.32
N PRO A 115 -10.82 -15.78 0.46
CA PRO A 115 -11.30 -17.15 0.48
C PRO A 115 -10.08 -18.04 0.25
N GLU A 116 -9.71 -18.84 1.27
CA GLU A 116 -8.79 -19.95 1.10
C GLU A 116 -9.28 -20.73 -0.11
N ALA A 117 -8.41 -20.89 -1.10
CA ALA A 117 -8.73 -21.62 -2.31
C ALA A 117 -9.38 -22.95 -1.91
N SER A 118 -10.67 -23.12 -2.20
CA SER A 118 -11.37 -24.37 -1.96
C SER A 118 -10.54 -25.51 -2.54
N PRO A 119 -10.22 -26.56 -1.77
CA PRO A 119 -9.54 -27.70 -2.32
C PRO A 119 -10.45 -28.28 -3.41
N SER A 120 -9.90 -28.36 -4.61
CA SER A 120 -10.57 -28.96 -5.77
C SER A 120 -10.99 -30.38 -5.37
N ALA A 121 -12.29 -30.65 -5.36
CA ALA A 121 -12.81 -31.99 -5.16
C ALA A 121 -12.33 -32.87 -6.32
N GLN A 122 -11.63 -33.96 -5.99
CA GLN A 122 -11.45 -35.13 -6.86
C GLN A 122 -12.54 -36.15 -6.56
#